data_AF-A0A2T2X510-F1
#
_entry.id   AF-A0A2T2X510-F1
#
_cell.length_a   1.000
_cell.length_b   1.000
_cell.length_c   1.000
_cell.angle_alpha   90.00
_cell.angle_beta   90.00
_cell.angle_gamma   90.00
#
_symmetry.space_group_name_H-M   'P 1'
#
loop_
_entity.id
_entity.type
_entity.pdbx_description
1 polymer ?
#
loop_
_entity_poly.entity_id
_entity_poly.type
_entity_poly.pdbx_seq_one_letter_code
_entity_poly.pdbx_strand_id
1 'polypeptide(L)'
;MALPTVYDSQYEIYHCVKAWFQKTHLSRSSNMLKHLIMIVFIKYLEEMLFTMKDSSVEITQITDSVFGIALWDPSWHSYNNCYLINRDGKLLLLDCGKEDQGNLLIKALTQLHVESDSIDVFIATHGHSDHIGASHLFQKAEKWIHRDDCDRLSHEQIEGFNTMNSPAT
;
A
#
# COMPACT_ATOMS: atom_id res chain seq x y z
N MET A 1 15.40 -24.27 27.50
CA MET A 1 15.51 -23.27 26.42
C MET A 1 14.37 -23.51 25.46
N ALA A 2 13.40 -22.61 25.41
CA ALA A 2 12.34 -22.62 24.41
C ALA A 2 12.57 -21.41 23.49
N LEU A 3 12.51 -21.65 22.17
CA LEU A 3 12.73 -20.67 21.12
C LEU A 3 11.67 -19.55 21.17
N PRO A 4 12.01 -18.30 20.77
CA PRO A 4 11.02 -17.24 20.67
C PRO A 4 10.07 -17.57 19.52
N THR A 5 8.78 -17.66 19.84
CA THR A 5 7.71 -17.94 18.89
C THR A 5 7.49 -16.76 17.96
N VAL A 6 7.40 -17.04 16.67
CA VAL A 6 7.23 -16.15 15.50
C VAL A 6 5.87 -15.39 15.50
N TYR A 7 5.19 -15.29 16.64
CA TYR A 7 3.80 -14.83 16.78
C TYR A 7 3.63 -13.33 17.11
N ASP A 8 4.73 -12.57 17.23
CA ASP A 8 4.69 -11.19 17.79
C ASP A 8 4.65 -10.07 16.72
N SER A 9 5.28 -10.28 15.55
CA SER A 9 5.50 -9.19 14.58
C SER A 9 4.25 -8.79 13.76
N GLN A 10 3.36 -9.73 13.44
CA GLN A 10 2.10 -9.44 12.76
C GLN A 10 1.07 -8.80 13.71
N TYR A 11 1.14 -9.15 15.00
CA TYR A 11 0.30 -8.58 16.05
C TYR A 11 0.64 -7.11 16.26
N GLU A 12 1.93 -6.76 16.32
CA GLU A 12 2.42 -5.38 16.42
C GLU A 12 2.00 -4.48 15.23
N ILE A 13 2.02 -5.00 13.99
CA ILE A 13 1.61 -4.22 12.80
C ILE A 13 0.10 -4.01 12.78
N TYR A 14 -0.69 -5.07 13.04
CA TYR A 14 -2.14 -4.96 13.21
C TYR A 14 -2.49 -3.97 14.32
N HIS A 15 -1.78 -4.01 15.45
CA HIS A 15 -1.98 -3.08 16.56
C HIS A 15 -1.45 -1.67 16.28
N CYS A 16 -0.43 -1.46 15.45
CA CYS A 16 0.01 -0.14 15.00
C CYS A 16 -1.02 0.50 14.06
N VAL A 17 -1.52 -0.26 13.07
CA VAL A 17 -2.58 0.18 12.17
C VAL A 17 -3.88 0.41 12.95
N LYS A 18 -4.23 -0.49 13.88
CA LYS A 18 -5.41 -0.38 14.74
C LYS A 18 -5.30 0.74 15.78
N ALA A 19 -4.14 0.96 16.41
CA ALA A 19 -3.91 2.08 17.33
C ALA A 19 -3.92 3.43 16.59
N TRP A 20 -3.46 3.45 15.34
CA TRP A 20 -3.63 4.60 14.43
C TRP A 20 -5.11 4.85 14.09
N PHE A 21 -5.90 3.79 13.83
CA PHE A 21 -7.36 3.87 13.67
C PHE A 21 -8.12 4.23 14.96
N GLN A 22 -7.64 3.86 16.15
CA GLN A 22 -8.32 4.08 17.43
C GLN A 22 -7.98 5.42 18.08
N LYS A 23 -6.80 6.01 17.80
CA LYS A 23 -6.46 7.37 18.24
C LYS A 23 -7.19 8.47 17.46
N THR A 24 -7.91 8.13 16.38
CA THR A 24 -8.77 9.02 15.62
C THR A 24 -10.23 8.95 16.11
N HIS A 25 -10.45 9.18 17.40
CA HIS A 25 -11.78 9.51 17.91
C HIS A 25 -12.15 10.95 17.49
N LEU A 26 -12.56 11.13 16.23
CA LEU A 26 -13.32 12.32 15.82
C LEU A 26 -14.48 11.90 14.92
N SER A 27 -15.65 12.11 15.48
CA SER A 27 -16.99 11.95 14.93
C SER A 27 -17.12 12.42 13.48
N ARG A 28 -18.08 11.79 12.78
CA ARG A 28 -18.75 12.22 11.53
C ARG A 28 -18.90 13.74 11.36
N SER A 29 -17.83 14.44 11.01
CA SER A 29 -17.78 15.76 10.37
C SER A 29 -16.38 16.35 10.58
N SER A 30 -15.48 16.17 9.63
CA SER A 30 -14.57 17.25 9.24
C SER A 30 -13.77 16.80 8.02
N ASN A 31 -14.15 17.37 6.88
CA ASN A 31 -13.40 17.30 5.64
C ASN A 31 -11.93 17.79 5.80
N MET A 32 -11.54 18.40 6.92
CA MET A 32 -10.20 18.96 7.14
C MET A 32 -9.05 17.94 7.21
N LEU A 33 -9.21 16.72 7.75
CA LEU A 33 -8.08 15.78 7.85
C LEU A 33 -7.84 14.99 6.56
N LYS A 34 -8.92 14.71 5.81
CA LYS A 34 -8.84 14.29 4.40
C LYS A 34 -8.15 15.38 3.57
N HIS A 35 -8.48 16.64 3.81
CA HIS A 35 -7.76 17.76 3.20
C HIS A 35 -6.31 17.87 3.70
N LEU A 36 -5.95 17.53 4.93
CA LEU A 36 -4.56 17.67 5.41
C LEU A 36 -3.62 16.60 4.83
N ILE A 37 -4.07 15.34 4.70
CA ILE A 37 -3.36 14.28 3.97
C ILE A 37 -3.31 14.61 2.47
N MET A 38 -4.40 15.16 1.92
CA MET A 38 -4.46 15.63 0.52
C MET A 38 -3.66 16.92 0.28
N ILE A 39 -3.44 17.79 1.27
CA ILE A 39 -2.64 19.03 1.20
C ILE A 39 -1.15 18.72 1.29
N VAL A 40 -0.74 17.72 2.07
CA VAL A 40 0.63 17.17 2.01
C VAL A 40 0.87 16.50 0.64
N PHE A 41 -0.15 15.87 0.06
CA PHE A 41 -0.13 15.32 -1.30
C PHE A 41 -0.05 16.41 -2.40
N ILE A 42 -0.88 17.46 -2.33
CA ILE A 42 -0.96 18.53 -3.33
C ILE A 42 0.26 19.45 -3.29
N LYS A 43 0.81 19.74 -2.11
CA LYS A 43 2.00 20.58 -1.98
C LYS A 43 3.27 19.89 -2.49
N TYR A 44 3.31 18.56 -2.49
CA TYR A 44 4.37 17.76 -3.14
C TYR A 44 4.17 17.64 -4.66
N LEU A 45 2.93 17.71 -5.14
CA LEU A 45 2.59 17.57 -6.57
C LEU A 45 2.82 18.85 -7.40
N GLU A 46 2.71 20.05 -6.81
CA GLU A 46 2.93 21.31 -7.57
C GLU A 46 4.40 21.60 -7.89
N GLU A 47 5.37 21.13 -7.07
CA GLU A 47 6.79 21.37 -7.31
C GLU A 47 7.42 20.39 -8.31
N MET A 48 6.66 19.41 -8.77
CA MET A 48 7.16 18.31 -9.60
C MET A 48 6.58 18.32 -11.03
N LEU A 49 6.00 19.45 -11.44
CA LEU A 49 5.57 19.71 -12.80
C LEU A 49 6.74 20.23 -13.64
N PHE A 50 7.58 19.35 -14.19
CA PHE A 50 8.05 19.50 -15.58
C PHE A 50 8.81 18.28 -16.14
N THR A 51 8.35 17.83 -17.31
CA THR A 51 8.97 16.90 -18.28
C THR A 51 8.94 15.41 -17.94
N MET A 52 7.82 14.75 -18.26
CA MET A 52 7.67 13.30 -18.16
C MET A 52 7.39 12.67 -19.51
N LYS A 53 8.25 11.69 -19.85
CA LYS A 53 8.02 10.69 -20.88
C LYS A 53 6.95 9.72 -20.37
N ASP A 54 6.04 9.31 -21.25
CA ASP A 54 5.22 8.10 -21.09
C ASP A 54 6.08 6.95 -20.56
N SER A 55 5.59 6.19 -19.56
CA SER A 55 6.30 5.08 -18.85
C SER A 55 7.18 5.47 -17.66
N SER A 56 6.75 6.45 -16.87
CA SER A 56 7.47 6.89 -15.68
C SER A 56 6.95 6.23 -14.40
N VAL A 57 7.90 5.95 -13.52
CA VAL A 57 7.68 5.61 -12.12
C VAL A 57 8.60 6.50 -11.30
N GLU A 58 8.09 6.99 -10.20
CA GLU A 58 8.85 7.82 -9.28
C GLU A 58 8.91 7.19 -7.91
N ILE A 59 10.07 7.31 -7.28
CA ILE A 59 10.33 6.79 -5.94
C ILE A 59 10.71 7.97 -5.07
N THR A 60 9.95 8.19 -4.01
CA THR A 60 10.24 9.19 -3.00
C THR A 60 10.53 8.50 -1.68
N GLN A 61 11.74 8.71 -1.15
CA GLN A 61 12.04 8.30 0.23
C GLN A 61 11.35 9.27 1.20
N ILE A 62 10.41 8.79 1.98
CA ILE A 62 9.66 9.58 2.97
C ILE A 62 10.39 9.53 4.32
N THR A 63 10.86 8.34 4.71
CA THR A 63 11.73 8.10 5.87
C THR A 63 12.75 7.01 5.51
N ASP A 64 13.69 6.73 6.39
CA ASP A 64 14.63 5.59 6.25
C ASP A 64 13.94 4.23 6.04
N SER A 65 12.68 4.14 6.45
CA SER A 65 11.89 2.90 6.45
C SER A 65 10.66 2.92 5.54
N VAL A 66 10.40 4.03 4.84
CA VAL A 66 9.16 4.23 4.07
C VAL A 66 9.46 4.92 2.75
N PHE A 67 9.00 4.30 1.67
CA PHE A 67 9.13 4.79 0.31
C PHE A 67 7.76 4.92 -0.34
N GLY A 68 7.46 6.06 -0.93
CA GLY A 68 6.33 6.24 -1.84
C GLY A 68 6.75 5.90 -3.26
N ILE A 69 5.91 5.16 -3.97
CA ILE A 69 6.10 4.77 -5.37
C ILE A 69 4.89 5.30 -6.14
N ALA A 70 5.12 6.26 -7.04
CA ALA A 70 4.06 6.84 -7.86
C ALA A 70 4.13 6.25 -9.28
N LEU A 71 3.07 5.53 -9.67
CA LEU A 71 2.95 4.88 -10.98
C LEU A 71 2.11 5.76 -11.90
N TRP A 72 2.74 6.37 -12.92
CA TRP A 72 2.03 7.26 -13.85
C TRP A 72 0.95 6.50 -14.62
N ASP A 73 -0.23 7.09 -14.69
CA ASP A 73 -1.37 6.60 -15.43
C ASP A 73 -1.75 7.58 -16.54
N PRO A 74 -1.45 7.27 -17.82
CA PRO A 74 -1.76 8.16 -18.93
C PRO A 74 -3.26 8.29 -19.17
N SER A 75 -4.09 7.36 -18.68
CA SER A 75 -5.55 7.40 -18.87
C SER A 75 -6.19 8.45 -17.97
N TRP A 76 -5.60 8.70 -16.80
CA TRP A 76 -6.12 9.64 -15.80
C TRP A 76 -5.29 10.91 -15.70
N HIS A 77 -4.13 10.95 -16.37
CA HIS A 77 -3.12 12.01 -16.20
C HIS A 77 -2.80 12.24 -14.71
N SER A 78 -2.66 11.15 -13.98
CA SER A 78 -2.45 11.12 -12.53
C SER A 78 -1.60 9.89 -12.16
N TYR A 79 -1.33 9.69 -10.87
CA TYR A 79 -0.57 8.55 -10.37
C TYR A 79 -1.43 7.61 -9.51
N ASN A 80 -1.19 6.32 -9.67
CA ASN A 80 -1.59 5.30 -8.70
C ASN A 80 -0.43 5.13 -7.73
N ASN A 81 -0.67 5.35 -6.44
CA ASN A 81 0.39 5.40 -5.45
C ASN A 81 0.46 4.09 -4.68
N CYS A 82 1.68 3.59 -4.49
CA CYS A 82 2.00 2.45 -3.66
C CYS A 82 3.01 2.86 -2.59
N TYR A 83 3.09 2.10 -1.49
CA TYR A 83 4.08 2.38 -0.45
C TYR A 83 4.80 1.12 -0.02
N LEU A 84 6.13 1.17 -0.04
CA LEU A 84 6.97 0.14 0.54
C LEU A 84 7.40 0.57 1.94
N ILE A 85 7.18 -0.29 2.91
CA ILE A 85 7.56 -0.09 4.30
C ILE A 85 8.49 -1.23 4.73
N ASN A 86 9.66 -0.88 5.25
CA ASN A 86 10.58 -1.83 5.87
C ASN A 86 10.64 -1.59 7.38
N ARG A 87 10.12 -2.54 8.16
CA ARG A 87 10.20 -2.52 9.63
C ARG A 87 10.97 -3.73 10.10
N ASP A 88 12.18 -3.50 10.62
CA ASP A 88 13.02 -4.56 11.19
C ASP A 88 13.24 -5.76 10.24
N GLY A 89 13.38 -5.48 8.95
CA GLY A 89 13.55 -6.50 7.90
C GLY A 89 12.26 -7.14 7.42
N LYS A 90 11.09 -6.69 7.92
CA LYS A 90 9.77 -7.07 7.40
C LYS A 90 9.30 -6.07 6.35
N LEU A 91 9.06 -6.58 5.15
CA LEU A 91 8.65 -5.80 3.99
C LEU A 91 7.14 -5.84 3.83
N LEU A 92 6.52 -4.67 3.93
CA LEU A 92 5.10 -4.46 3.74
C LEU A 92 4.88 -3.55 2.53
N LEU A 93 4.00 -3.99 1.63
CA LEU A 93 3.56 -3.21 0.47
C LEU A 93 2.10 -2.78 0.63
N LEU A 94 1.85 -1.49 0.49
CA LEU A 94 0.51 -0.91 0.40
C LEU A 94 0.18 -0.64 -1.06
N ASP A 95 -0.90 -1.26 -1.56
CA ASP A 95 -1.39 -1.19 -2.95
C ASP A 95 -0.35 -1.59 -4.01
N CYS A 96 -0.81 -1.86 -5.24
CA CYS A 96 0.05 -2.29 -6.34
C CYS A 96 -0.28 -1.72 -7.72
N GLY A 97 -1.13 -0.70 -7.81
CA GLY A 97 -1.48 -0.14 -9.10
C GLY A 97 -2.39 -1.05 -9.93
N LYS A 98 -2.52 -0.69 -11.21
CA LYS A 98 -3.20 -1.49 -12.22
C LYS A 98 -2.35 -2.68 -12.68
N GLU A 99 -3.01 -3.66 -13.29
CA GLU A 99 -2.38 -4.84 -13.89
C GLU A 99 -1.25 -4.47 -14.86
N ASP A 100 -1.49 -3.53 -15.76
CA ASP A 100 -0.54 -3.06 -16.77
C ASP A 100 0.63 -2.24 -16.19
N GLN A 101 0.48 -1.73 -14.96
CA GLN A 101 1.53 -1.04 -14.22
C GLN A 101 2.44 -1.99 -13.43
N GLY A 102 2.15 -3.29 -13.40
CA GLY A 102 2.93 -4.28 -12.65
C GLY A 102 4.43 -4.24 -12.96
N ASN A 103 4.80 -4.12 -14.25
CA ASN A 103 6.21 -4.00 -14.64
C ASN A 103 6.90 -2.72 -14.12
N LEU A 104 6.16 -1.61 -14.01
CA LEU A 104 6.68 -0.36 -13.45
C LEU A 104 6.89 -0.50 -11.94
N LEU A 105 5.96 -1.14 -11.24
CA LEU A 105 6.09 -1.42 -9.81
C LEU A 105 7.28 -2.35 -9.52
N ILE A 106 7.44 -3.44 -10.26
CA ILE A 106 8.60 -4.33 -10.13
C ILE A 106 9.90 -3.56 -10.36
N LYS A 107 9.97 -2.74 -11.41
CA LYS A 107 11.14 -1.90 -11.67
C LYS A 107 11.47 -0.99 -10.47
N ALA A 108 10.46 -0.40 -9.83
CA ALA A 108 10.66 0.43 -8.66
C ALA A 108 11.15 -0.35 -7.43
N LEU A 109 10.57 -1.53 -7.19
CA LEU A 109 11.01 -2.42 -6.11
C LEU A 109 12.46 -2.88 -6.32
N THR A 110 12.84 -3.23 -7.55
CA THR A 110 14.24 -3.60 -7.89
C THR A 110 15.20 -2.43 -7.66
N GLN A 111 14.80 -1.18 -7.94
CA GLN A 111 15.59 0.02 -7.62
C GLN A 111 15.78 0.22 -6.11
N LEU A 112 14.84 -0.28 -5.30
CA LEU A 112 14.91 -0.32 -3.84
C LEU A 112 15.58 -1.61 -3.31
N HIS A 113 16.15 -2.43 -4.19
CA HIS A 113 16.75 -3.73 -3.87
C HIS A 113 15.78 -4.71 -3.20
N VAL A 114 14.51 -4.65 -3.60
CA VAL A 114 13.44 -5.53 -3.13
C VAL A 114 12.92 -6.39 -4.27
N GLU A 115 12.89 -7.69 -4.05
CA GLU A 115 12.26 -8.65 -4.96
C GLU A 115 10.78 -8.82 -4.58
N SER A 116 9.87 -9.01 -5.54
CA SER A 116 8.44 -9.20 -5.25
C SER A 116 8.18 -10.38 -4.31
N ASP A 117 8.96 -11.44 -4.45
CA ASP A 117 8.93 -12.65 -3.62
C ASP A 117 9.43 -12.43 -2.18
N SER A 118 10.07 -11.29 -1.90
CA SER A 118 10.54 -10.91 -0.57
C SER A 118 9.55 -10.07 0.22
N ILE A 119 8.44 -9.63 -0.40
CA ILE A 119 7.36 -8.94 0.31
C ILE A 119 6.70 -9.93 1.28
N ASP A 120 6.76 -9.64 2.57
CA ASP A 120 6.14 -10.45 3.61
C ASP A 120 4.62 -10.22 3.63
N VAL A 121 4.19 -8.96 3.52
CA VAL A 121 2.79 -8.56 3.69
C VAL A 121 2.37 -7.59 2.58
N PHE A 122 1.21 -7.85 1.98
CA PHE A 122 0.55 -6.92 1.06
C PHE A 122 -0.78 -6.47 1.67
N ILE A 123 -1.04 -5.18 1.69
CA ILE A 123 -2.32 -4.64 2.17
C ILE A 123 -2.93 -3.77 1.07
N ALA A 124 -4.14 -4.12 0.65
CA ALA A 124 -4.96 -3.26 -0.19
C ALA A 124 -5.70 -2.23 0.66
N THR A 125 -5.64 -0.96 0.27
CA THR A 125 -6.45 0.10 0.88
C THR A 125 -7.92 -0.10 0.59
N HIS A 126 -8.26 -0.57 -0.62
CA HIS A 126 -9.60 -0.99 -1.05
C HIS A 126 -9.52 -1.83 -2.33
N GLY A 127 -10.63 -2.43 -2.75
CA GLY A 127 -10.66 -3.45 -3.80
C GLY A 127 -10.71 -2.95 -5.25
N HIS A 128 -10.43 -1.67 -5.54
CA HIS A 128 -10.45 -1.17 -6.92
C HIS A 128 -9.22 -1.63 -7.71
N SER A 129 -9.38 -1.80 -9.03
CA SER A 129 -8.36 -2.42 -9.89
C SER A 129 -7.07 -1.63 -10.01
N ASP A 130 -7.09 -0.32 -9.73
CA ASP A 130 -5.93 0.56 -9.62
C ASP A 130 -5.18 0.44 -8.29
N HIS A 131 -5.68 -0.36 -7.35
CA HIS A 131 -5.04 -0.66 -6.07
C HIS A 131 -4.61 -2.12 -5.94
N ILE A 132 -5.36 -3.03 -6.55
CA ILE A 132 -5.12 -4.48 -6.43
C ILE A 132 -4.78 -5.17 -7.76
N GLY A 133 -4.69 -4.42 -8.86
CA GLY A 133 -4.54 -4.98 -10.21
C GLY A 133 -3.35 -5.92 -10.29
N ALA A 134 -2.16 -5.42 -9.97
CA ALA A 134 -0.93 -6.20 -10.01
C ALA A 134 -0.70 -7.11 -8.77
N SER A 135 -1.73 -7.39 -7.97
CA SER A 135 -1.58 -8.16 -6.71
C SER A 135 -1.14 -9.61 -6.94
N HIS A 136 -1.33 -10.14 -8.14
CA HIS A 136 -0.90 -11.47 -8.55
C HIS A 136 0.64 -11.63 -8.56
N LEU A 137 1.40 -10.53 -8.64
CA LEU A 137 2.87 -10.53 -8.61
C LEU A 137 3.48 -10.87 -7.25
N PHE A 138 2.71 -10.74 -6.17
CA PHE A 138 3.18 -10.92 -4.79
C PHE A 138 2.70 -12.26 -4.23
N GLN A 139 3.14 -13.37 -4.83
CA GLN A 139 2.60 -14.71 -4.54
C GLN A 139 2.94 -15.23 -3.13
N LYS A 140 4.10 -14.83 -2.59
CA LYS A 140 4.56 -15.23 -1.25
C LYS A 140 4.07 -14.33 -0.13
N ALA A 141 3.54 -13.16 -0.47
CA ALA A 141 3.06 -12.20 0.50
C ALA A 141 1.74 -12.66 1.11
N GLU A 142 1.57 -12.43 2.41
CA GLU A 142 0.27 -12.52 3.05
C GLU A 142 -0.56 -11.28 2.66
N LYS A 143 -1.67 -11.49 1.95
CA LYS A 143 -2.49 -10.39 1.41
C LYS A 143 -3.67 -10.09 2.31
N TRP A 144 -3.92 -8.82 2.56
CA TRP A 144 -5.02 -8.36 3.41
C TRP A 144 -5.83 -7.25 2.75
N ILE A 145 -7.13 -7.27 2.99
CA ILE A 145 -8.07 -6.22 2.59
C ILE A 145 -9.16 -6.08 3.66
N HIS A 146 -9.79 -4.91 3.75
CA HIS A 146 -10.96 -4.74 4.61
C HIS A 146 -12.15 -5.57 4.07
N ARG A 147 -12.93 -6.18 4.98
CA ARG A 147 -14.10 -7.01 4.63
C ARG A 147 -15.09 -6.30 3.71
N ASP A 148 -15.32 -5.01 3.97
CA ASP A 148 -16.32 -4.22 3.22
C ASP A 148 -15.88 -3.89 1.79
N ASP A 149 -14.62 -4.17 1.44
CA ASP A 149 -14.07 -3.98 0.10
C ASP A 149 -13.88 -5.31 -0.66
N CYS A 150 -14.25 -6.44 -0.04
CA CYS A 150 -14.11 -7.77 -0.65
C CYS A 150 -15.06 -7.99 -1.84
N ASP A 151 -16.15 -7.23 -1.94
CA ASP A 151 -17.13 -7.32 -3.02
C ASP A 151 -16.56 -6.94 -4.39
N ARG A 152 -15.41 -6.26 -4.40
CA ARG A 152 -14.71 -5.82 -5.61
C ARG A 152 -13.60 -6.77 -6.07
N LEU A 153 -13.27 -7.79 -5.27
CA LEU A 153 -12.27 -8.77 -5.63
C LEU A 153 -12.77 -9.68 -6.75
N SER A 154 -11.86 -10.07 -7.65
CA SER A 154 -12.11 -11.18 -8.58
C SER A 154 -12.18 -12.52 -7.83
N HIS A 155 -12.72 -13.56 -8.47
CA HIS A 155 -12.75 -14.90 -7.88
C HIS A 155 -11.36 -15.39 -7.47
N GLU A 156 -10.34 -15.15 -8.30
CA GLU A 156 -8.95 -15.51 -8.01
C GLU A 156 -8.39 -14.72 -6.82
N GLN A 157 -8.77 -13.45 -6.69
CA GLN A 157 -8.33 -12.60 -5.58
C GLN A 157 -9.01 -12.95 -4.26
N ILE A 158 -10.27 -13.39 -4.27
CA ILE A 158 -10.98 -13.82 -3.06
C ILE A 158 -10.22 -14.96 -2.35
N GLU A 159 -9.68 -15.90 -3.10
CA GLU A 159 -8.91 -17.03 -2.54
C GLU A 159 -7.53 -16.59 -2.00
N GLY A 160 -6.98 -15.51 -2.54
CA GLY A 160 -5.65 -15.01 -2.20
C GLY A 160 -5.61 -13.98 -1.07
N PHE A 161 -6.74 -13.39 -0.69
CA PHE A 161 -6.80 -12.32 0.32
C PHE A 161 -7.43 -12.76 1.63
N ASN A 162 -6.73 -12.48 2.73
CA ASN A 162 -7.30 -12.49 4.07
C ASN A 162 -8.15 -11.24 4.30
N THR A 163 -9.14 -11.35 5.19
CA THR A 163 -10.06 -10.25 5.50
C THR A 163 -9.79 -9.65 6.88
N MET A 164 -9.69 -8.33 6.93
CA MET A 164 -9.63 -7.56 8.16
C MET A 164 -11.03 -7.08 8.54
N ASN A 165 -11.36 -7.19 9.82
CA ASN A 165 -12.59 -6.62 10.37
C ASN A 165 -12.28 -5.28 11.04
N SER A 166 -13.26 -4.38 11.01
CA SER A 166 -13.27 -3.25 11.92
C SER A 166 -13.12 -3.74 13.37
N PRO A 167 -12.31 -3.05 14.21
CA PRO A 167 -12.20 -3.42 15.61
C PRO A 167 -13.58 -3.34 16.27
N ALA A 168 -13.88 -4.32 17.14
CA ALA A 168 -15.10 -4.28 17.95
C ALA A 168 -15.15 -2.95 18.70
N THR A 169 -16.22 -2.18 18.46
CA THR A 169 -16.51 -0.89 19.10
C THR A 169 -16.87 -1.07 20.56
#